data_AF-A0A255XLY2-F1
#
_entry.id   AF-A0A255XLY2-F1
#
_cell.length_a   1.000
_cell.length_b   1.000
_cell.length_c   1.000
_cell.angle_alpha   90.00
_cell.angle_beta   90.00
_cell.angle_gamma   90.00
#
_symmetry.space_group_name_H-M   'P 1'
#
loop_
_entity.id
_entity.type
_entity.pdbx_description
1 polymer ?
#
loop_
_entity_poly.entity_id
_entity_poly.type
_entity_poly.pdbx_seq_one_letter_code
_entity_poly.pdbx_strand_id
1 'polypeptide(L)'
;MFAFIKNLLGVKADQAIKTGVEALVRWDPKAATEAELRTMEQNLDQLGREVAQARLALDKEQKEADAIVALYNQRLAAAEHLGAQAAAETDPAKKAQVEKSLTTLLDMLEQMAPEIEREKQDALDAQEFLSMLENTYADAGSKLRNARAELERAQRDLSRAEQQRAVADRQAEAARKAAGLASSTDGLGTALKAMKESAEKERVSAEAQLAKTKLLSLGKPEQEDPNIAAALAAASGQAAVPKTDVGARLAALRGGQKSLPSG
;
A
#
# COMPACT_ATOMS: atom_id res chain seq x y z
N MET A 1 -39.57 6.03 16.47
CA MET A 1 -39.14 7.34 17.01
C MET A 1 -37.62 7.37 17.22
N PHE A 2 -36.80 7.26 16.15
CA PHE A 2 -35.34 7.06 16.27
C PHE A 2 -34.47 8.12 15.58
N ALA A 3 -35.04 9.06 14.83
CA ALA A 3 -34.29 9.97 13.97
C ALA A 3 -33.63 11.19 14.67
N PHE A 4 -33.98 11.50 15.92
CA PHE A 4 -33.71 12.82 16.51
C PHE A 4 -32.47 12.93 17.43
N ILE A 5 -31.85 11.82 17.83
CA ILE A 5 -30.70 11.85 18.77
C ILE A 5 -29.34 11.93 18.02
N LYS A 6 -29.29 11.60 16.74
CA LYS A 6 -28.04 11.37 15.99
C LYS A 6 -27.25 12.64 15.61
N ASN A 7 -27.82 13.85 15.76
CA ASN A 7 -27.34 15.06 15.10
C ASN A 7 -26.70 16.15 16.00
N LEU A 8 -26.33 15.87 17.27
CA LEU A 8 -25.80 16.92 18.18
C LEU A 8 -24.48 16.61 18.93
N LEU A 9 -23.80 15.49 18.63
CA LEU A 9 -22.56 15.09 19.30
C LEU A 9 -21.49 14.66 18.27
N GLY A 10 -20.55 15.55 17.93
CA GLY A 10 -19.39 15.19 17.11
C GLY A 10 -18.50 16.33 16.60
N VAL A 11 -19.09 17.41 16.08
CA VAL A 11 -18.43 18.36 15.14
C VAL A 11 -17.40 19.35 15.76
N LYS A 12 -16.68 18.96 16.82
CA LYS A 12 -15.58 19.75 17.43
C LYS A 12 -14.35 18.94 17.89
N ALA A 13 -14.24 17.66 17.53
CA ALA A 13 -13.07 16.83 17.88
C ALA A 13 -11.97 16.77 16.79
N ASP A 14 -12.33 16.97 15.52
CA ASP A 14 -11.52 16.56 14.36
C ASP A 14 -10.19 17.29 14.14
N GLN A 15 -9.98 18.46 14.75
CA GLN A 15 -8.78 19.28 14.53
C GLN A 15 -7.68 19.07 15.58
N ALA A 16 -7.99 18.51 16.75
CA ALA A 16 -6.99 18.23 17.79
C ALA A 16 -6.36 16.82 17.65
N ILE A 17 -7.07 15.87 17.02
CA ILE A 17 -6.64 14.48 16.92
C ILE A 17 -5.59 14.29 15.81
N LYS A 18 -5.74 14.97 14.66
CA LYS A 18 -4.90 14.77 13.47
C LYS A 18 -3.41 15.06 13.73
N THR A 19 -3.09 16.16 14.42
CA THR A 19 -1.73 16.52 14.82
C THR A 19 -1.11 15.55 15.83
N GLY A 20 -1.91 14.82 16.62
CA GLY A 20 -1.42 13.74 17.47
C GLY A 20 -1.06 12.47 16.69
N VAL A 21 -1.88 12.11 15.69
CA VAL A 21 -1.65 10.92 14.85
C VAL A 21 -0.41 11.10 13.97
N GLU A 22 -0.21 12.28 13.36
CA GLU A 22 0.99 12.56 12.54
C GLU A 22 2.30 12.46 13.34
N ALA A 23 2.28 12.77 14.64
CA ALA A 23 3.43 12.60 15.52
C ALA A 23 3.69 11.13 15.87
N LEU A 24 2.64 10.33 16.13
CA LEU A 24 2.75 8.90 16.40
C LEU A 24 3.21 8.10 15.18
N VAL A 25 2.67 8.36 13.99
CA VAL A 25 3.07 7.71 12.72
C VAL A 25 4.53 8.00 12.38
N ARG A 26 5.08 9.16 12.81
CA ARG A 26 6.51 9.47 12.69
C ARG A 26 7.41 8.73 13.67
N TRP A 27 6.85 8.16 14.74
CA TRP A 27 7.62 7.52 15.82
C TRP A 27 7.55 5.98 15.74
N ASP A 28 6.37 5.43 15.43
CA ASP A 28 6.21 4.04 14.97
C ASP A 28 5.10 3.94 13.91
N PRO A 29 5.44 3.94 12.60
CA PRO A 29 4.45 3.76 11.54
C PRO A 29 3.88 2.33 11.47
N LYS A 30 4.56 1.31 12.02
CA LYS A 30 4.10 -0.08 11.96
C LYS A 30 2.96 -0.28 12.97
N ALA A 31 3.15 0.15 14.22
CA ALA A 31 2.12 0.09 15.25
C ALA A 31 0.85 0.87 14.85
N ALA A 32 1.00 2.00 14.16
CA ALA A 32 -0.12 2.79 13.67
C ALA A 32 -0.97 2.02 12.62
N THR A 33 -0.33 1.47 11.57
CA THR A 33 -1.07 0.72 10.54
C THR A 33 -1.59 -0.63 11.06
N GLU A 34 -0.89 -1.29 11.99
CA GLU A 34 -1.40 -2.51 12.64
C GLU A 34 -2.67 -2.24 13.48
N ALA A 35 -2.75 -1.09 14.17
CA ALA A 35 -3.96 -0.68 14.88
C ALA A 35 -5.13 -0.35 13.92
N GLU A 36 -4.84 0.28 12.77
CA GLU A 36 -5.83 0.57 11.73
C GLU A 36 -6.38 -0.72 11.09
N LEU A 37 -5.50 -1.65 10.68
CA LEU A 37 -5.90 -2.96 10.18
C LEU A 37 -6.75 -3.75 11.18
N ARG A 38 -6.37 -3.73 12.46
CA ARG A 38 -7.16 -4.36 13.53
C ARG A 38 -8.53 -3.73 13.72
N THR A 39 -8.66 -2.42 13.46
CA THR A 39 -9.95 -1.72 13.47
C THR A 39 -10.79 -2.10 12.25
N MET A 40 -10.18 -2.23 11.07
CA MET A 40 -10.85 -2.76 9.87
C MET A 40 -11.35 -4.20 10.08
N GLU A 41 -10.57 -5.04 10.76
CA GLU A 41 -10.95 -6.41 11.13
C GLU A 41 -12.13 -6.45 12.09
N GLN A 42 -12.13 -5.64 13.16
CA GLN A 42 -13.27 -5.53 14.09
C GLN A 42 -14.55 -5.05 13.40
N ASN A 43 -14.43 -4.10 12.46
CA ASN A 43 -15.57 -3.63 11.66
C ASN A 43 -16.08 -4.72 10.70
N LEU A 44 -15.19 -5.52 10.12
CA LEU A 44 -15.55 -6.64 9.26
C LEU A 44 -16.23 -7.78 10.06
N ASP A 45 -15.70 -8.14 11.23
CA ASP A 45 -16.31 -9.11 12.15
C ASP A 45 -17.72 -8.68 12.59
N GLN A 46 -17.90 -7.39 12.90
CA GLN A 46 -19.20 -6.84 13.28
C GLN A 46 -20.19 -6.89 12.11
N LEU A 47 -19.78 -6.46 10.92
CA LEU A 47 -20.60 -6.53 9.71
C LEU A 47 -20.94 -7.98 9.32
N GLY A 48 -20.04 -8.93 9.58
CA GLY A 48 -20.30 -10.37 9.40
C GLY A 48 -21.40 -10.91 10.33
N ARG A 49 -21.51 -10.37 11.55
CA ARG A 49 -22.62 -10.68 12.47
C ARG A 49 -23.94 -10.06 11.99
N GLU A 50 -23.89 -8.84 11.46
CA GLU A 50 -25.06 -8.14 10.91
C GLU A 50 -25.60 -8.87 9.67
N VAL A 51 -24.73 -9.35 8.77
CA VAL A 51 -25.11 -10.27 7.67
C VAL A 51 -25.75 -11.55 8.21
N ALA A 52 -25.18 -12.17 9.24
CA ALA A 52 -25.75 -13.39 9.83
C ALA A 52 -27.13 -13.15 10.48
N GLN A 53 -27.33 -12.01 11.13
CA GLN A 53 -28.62 -11.60 11.68
C GLN A 53 -29.65 -11.29 10.58
N ALA A 54 -29.25 -10.59 9.51
CA ALA A 54 -30.12 -10.30 8.37
C ALA A 54 -30.56 -11.58 7.62
N ARG A 55 -29.70 -12.61 7.53
CA ARG A 55 -30.06 -13.94 7.00
C ARG A 55 -31.13 -14.63 7.86
N LEU A 56 -31.02 -14.54 9.18
CA LEU A 56 -32.01 -15.12 10.11
C LEU A 56 -33.33 -14.34 10.10
N ALA A 57 -33.28 -13.02 9.90
CA ALA A 57 -34.48 -12.20 9.69
C ALA A 57 -35.17 -12.58 8.38
N LEU A 58 -34.45 -12.63 7.25
CA LEU A 58 -35.01 -13.03 5.95
C LEU A 58 -35.65 -14.42 5.99
N ASP A 59 -34.99 -15.41 6.62
CA ASP A 59 -35.51 -16.77 6.82
C ASP A 59 -36.79 -16.80 7.68
N LYS A 60 -36.98 -15.83 8.60
CA LYS A 60 -38.23 -15.64 9.35
C LYS A 60 -39.30 -14.98 8.49
N GLU A 61 -39.02 -13.81 7.90
CA GLU A 61 -40.02 -13.04 7.14
C GLU A 61 -40.55 -13.86 5.94
N GLN A 62 -39.69 -14.63 5.27
CA GLN A 62 -40.10 -15.57 4.22
C GLN A 62 -41.09 -16.63 4.73
N LYS A 63 -40.89 -17.17 5.94
CA LYS A 63 -41.79 -18.18 6.53
C LYS A 63 -43.12 -17.58 6.96
N GLU A 64 -43.14 -16.32 7.40
CA GLU A 64 -44.36 -15.62 7.77
C GLU A 64 -45.17 -15.22 6.52
N ALA A 65 -44.51 -14.78 5.45
CA ALA A 65 -45.09 -14.60 4.11
C ALA A 65 -45.65 -15.92 3.50
N ASP A 66 -44.88 -17.01 3.54
CA ASP A 66 -45.34 -18.33 3.06
C ASP A 66 -46.53 -18.85 3.89
N ALA A 67 -46.50 -18.66 5.22
CA ALA A 67 -47.56 -19.10 6.11
C ALA A 67 -48.88 -18.34 5.88
N ILE A 68 -48.84 -17.02 5.67
CA ILE A 68 -50.05 -16.24 5.40
C ILE A 68 -50.64 -16.56 4.01
N VAL A 69 -49.81 -16.80 3.00
CA VAL A 69 -50.24 -17.27 1.68
C VAL A 69 -50.85 -18.68 1.75
N ALA A 70 -50.25 -19.59 2.52
CA ALA A 70 -50.80 -20.93 2.73
C ALA A 70 -52.17 -20.88 3.43
N LEU A 71 -52.31 -20.04 4.46
CA LEU A 71 -53.57 -19.82 5.18
C LEU A 71 -54.65 -19.18 4.29
N TYR A 72 -54.27 -18.25 3.42
CA TYR A 72 -55.17 -17.66 2.42
C TYR A 72 -55.69 -18.71 1.45
N ASN A 73 -54.80 -19.51 0.86
CA ASN A 73 -55.16 -20.59 -0.06
C ASN A 73 -56.07 -21.64 0.61
N GLN A 74 -55.84 -21.96 1.89
CA GLN A 74 -56.71 -22.84 2.67
C GLN A 74 -58.12 -22.25 2.85
N ARG A 75 -58.22 -20.94 3.17
CA ARG A 75 -59.50 -20.24 3.33
C ARG A 75 -60.24 -20.10 1.99
N LEU A 76 -59.53 -19.88 0.89
CA LEU A 76 -60.09 -19.81 -0.46
C LEU A 76 -60.71 -21.15 -0.87
N ALA A 77 -59.97 -22.26 -0.73
CA ALA A 77 -60.50 -23.61 -1.01
C ALA A 77 -61.71 -23.97 -0.12
N ALA A 78 -61.74 -23.50 1.13
CA ALA A 78 -62.90 -23.65 2.01
C ALA A 78 -64.11 -22.82 1.53
N ALA A 79 -63.89 -21.59 1.05
CA ALA A 79 -64.93 -20.75 0.46
C ALA A 79 -65.48 -21.35 -0.85
N GLU A 80 -64.62 -21.89 -1.72
CA GLU A 80 -65.04 -22.62 -2.94
C GLU A 80 -65.95 -23.83 -2.59
N HIS A 81 -65.57 -24.62 -1.58
CA HIS A 81 -66.37 -25.74 -1.10
C HIS A 81 -67.74 -25.30 -0.55
N LEU A 82 -67.78 -24.23 0.28
CA LEU A 82 -69.05 -23.70 0.78
C LEU A 82 -69.92 -23.10 -0.35
N GLY A 83 -69.32 -22.49 -1.36
CA GLY A 83 -70.01 -22.00 -2.56
C GLY A 83 -70.67 -23.14 -3.35
N ALA A 84 -69.94 -24.23 -3.59
CA ALA A 84 -70.49 -25.44 -4.20
C ALA A 84 -71.62 -26.06 -3.36
N GLN A 85 -71.47 -26.08 -2.03
CA GLN A 85 -72.49 -26.58 -1.12
C GLN A 85 -73.76 -25.70 -1.13
N ALA A 86 -73.63 -24.36 -1.12
CA ALA A 86 -74.75 -23.44 -1.20
C ALA A 86 -75.47 -23.50 -2.57
N ALA A 87 -74.76 -23.84 -3.64
CA ALA A 87 -75.35 -24.07 -4.97
C ALA A 87 -76.15 -25.39 -5.04
N ALA A 88 -75.71 -26.43 -4.33
CA ALA A 88 -76.35 -27.74 -4.31
C ALA A 88 -77.46 -27.89 -3.24
N GLU A 89 -77.45 -27.09 -2.18
CA GLU A 89 -78.45 -27.15 -1.11
C GLU A 89 -79.82 -26.63 -1.58
N THR A 90 -80.87 -27.36 -1.20
CA THR A 90 -82.27 -27.14 -1.58
C THR A 90 -83.15 -26.73 -0.39
N ASP A 91 -82.70 -26.98 0.84
CA ASP A 91 -83.32 -26.49 2.07
C ASP A 91 -82.98 -25.01 2.29
N PRO A 92 -83.96 -24.07 2.23
CA PRO A 92 -83.68 -22.64 2.36
C PRO A 92 -83.01 -22.24 3.68
N ALA A 93 -83.28 -22.97 4.78
CA ALA A 93 -82.73 -22.65 6.09
C ALA A 93 -81.24 -23.03 6.17
N LYS A 94 -80.88 -24.22 5.65
CA LYS A 94 -79.48 -24.65 5.55
C LYS A 94 -78.71 -23.80 4.55
N LYS A 95 -79.32 -23.49 3.40
CA LYS A 95 -78.69 -22.64 2.38
C LYS A 95 -78.30 -21.28 2.95
N ALA A 96 -79.20 -20.58 3.63
CA ALA A 96 -78.89 -19.31 4.29
C ALA A 96 -77.79 -19.43 5.37
N GLN A 97 -77.67 -20.59 6.05
CA GLN A 97 -76.59 -20.85 7.01
C GLN A 97 -75.22 -21.09 6.34
N VAL A 98 -75.20 -21.78 5.20
CA VAL A 98 -73.98 -21.98 4.38
C VAL A 98 -73.55 -20.67 3.74
N GLU A 99 -74.48 -19.90 3.18
CA GLU A 99 -74.23 -18.58 2.60
C GLU A 99 -73.66 -17.61 3.64
N LYS A 100 -74.19 -17.58 4.87
CA LYS A 100 -73.61 -16.77 5.96
C LYS A 100 -72.17 -17.19 6.32
N SER A 101 -71.89 -18.49 6.34
CA SER A 101 -70.54 -19.00 6.58
C SER A 101 -69.58 -18.64 5.43
N LEU A 102 -70.07 -18.65 4.19
CA LEU A 102 -69.34 -18.22 3.01
C LEU A 102 -69.01 -16.73 3.06
N THR A 103 -69.99 -15.85 3.34
CA THR A 103 -69.73 -14.40 3.55
C THR A 103 -68.65 -14.19 4.62
N THR A 104 -68.75 -14.90 5.74
CA THR A 104 -67.76 -14.80 6.83
C THR A 104 -66.34 -15.17 6.36
N LEU A 105 -66.17 -16.18 5.48
CA LEU A 105 -64.86 -16.49 4.90
C LEU A 105 -64.40 -15.46 3.86
N LEU A 106 -65.30 -14.90 3.07
CA LEU A 106 -64.97 -13.85 2.09
C LEU A 106 -64.52 -12.57 2.80
N ASP A 107 -65.24 -12.12 3.84
CA ASP A 107 -64.84 -10.99 4.69
C ASP A 107 -63.42 -11.19 5.26
N MET A 108 -63.08 -12.42 5.68
CA MET A 108 -61.74 -12.76 6.18
C MET A 108 -60.67 -12.82 5.08
N LEU A 109 -61.03 -13.25 3.86
CA LEU A 109 -60.11 -13.27 2.71
C LEU A 109 -59.80 -11.85 2.20
N GLU A 110 -60.79 -10.96 2.19
CA GLU A 110 -60.60 -9.54 1.87
C GLU A 110 -59.71 -8.83 2.90
N GLN A 111 -59.88 -9.14 4.19
CA GLN A 111 -59.02 -8.61 5.27
C GLN A 111 -57.57 -9.12 5.20
N MET A 112 -57.34 -10.35 4.72
CA MET A 112 -55.99 -10.89 4.52
C MET A 112 -55.24 -10.28 3.35
N ALA A 113 -55.92 -9.76 2.32
CA ALA A 113 -55.25 -9.25 1.11
C ALA A 113 -54.16 -8.18 1.40
N PRO A 114 -54.40 -7.14 2.21
CA PRO A 114 -53.36 -6.19 2.59
C PRO A 114 -52.30 -6.76 3.56
N GLU A 115 -52.64 -7.80 4.35
CA GLU A 115 -51.66 -8.47 5.22
C GLU A 115 -50.66 -9.27 4.38
N ILE A 116 -51.13 -10.06 3.42
CA ILE A 116 -50.30 -10.85 2.50
C ILE A 116 -49.33 -9.95 1.71
N GLU A 117 -49.79 -8.79 1.27
CA GLU A 117 -48.92 -7.86 0.54
C GLU A 117 -47.89 -7.20 1.47
N ARG A 118 -48.22 -6.95 2.73
CA ARG A 118 -47.26 -6.50 3.75
C ARG A 118 -46.17 -7.57 3.99
N GLU A 119 -46.54 -8.80 4.33
CA GLU A 119 -45.54 -9.85 4.65
C GLU A 119 -44.60 -10.12 3.46
N LYS A 120 -45.10 -10.06 2.22
CA LYS A 120 -44.24 -10.13 1.02
C LYS A 120 -43.28 -8.95 0.93
N GLN A 121 -43.75 -7.72 1.19
CA GLN A 121 -42.90 -6.54 1.13
C GLN A 121 -41.84 -6.58 2.24
N ASP A 122 -42.20 -6.97 3.46
CA ASP A 122 -41.28 -7.12 4.59
C ASP A 122 -40.19 -8.19 4.26
N ALA A 123 -40.56 -9.29 3.59
CA ALA A 123 -39.62 -10.29 3.11
C ALA A 123 -38.72 -9.79 1.95
N LEU A 124 -39.23 -8.93 1.05
CA LEU A 124 -38.44 -8.29 0.00
C LEU A 124 -37.46 -7.24 0.56
N ASP A 125 -37.92 -6.38 1.45
CA ASP A 125 -37.10 -5.38 2.14
C ASP A 125 -35.96 -6.06 2.94
N ALA A 126 -36.25 -7.18 3.61
CA ALA A 126 -35.24 -8.00 4.26
C ALA A 126 -34.22 -8.60 3.27
N GLN A 127 -34.64 -8.96 2.06
CA GLN A 127 -33.76 -9.49 1.01
C GLN A 127 -32.86 -8.39 0.42
N GLU A 128 -33.39 -7.20 0.15
CA GLU A 128 -32.62 -6.05 -0.33
C GLU A 128 -31.61 -5.60 0.74
N PHE A 129 -32.02 -5.53 2.01
CA PHE A 129 -31.15 -5.19 3.12
C PHE A 129 -30.00 -6.20 3.29
N LEU A 130 -30.29 -7.50 3.22
CA LEU A 130 -29.27 -8.55 3.25
C LEU A 130 -28.28 -8.39 2.08
N SER A 131 -28.79 -8.21 0.85
CA SER A 131 -27.95 -8.01 -0.34
C SER A 131 -27.01 -6.80 -0.18
N MET A 132 -27.52 -5.69 0.36
CA MET A 132 -26.73 -4.49 0.63
C MET A 132 -25.62 -4.74 1.69
N LEU A 133 -25.92 -5.49 2.76
CA LEU A 133 -24.91 -5.88 3.75
C LEU A 133 -23.86 -6.84 3.18
N GLU A 134 -24.25 -7.84 2.39
CA GLU A 134 -23.33 -8.82 1.80
C GLU A 134 -22.37 -8.18 0.78
N ASN A 135 -22.88 -7.27 -0.05
CA ASN A 135 -22.04 -6.45 -0.93
C ASN A 135 -21.06 -5.59 -0.11
N THR A 136 -21.54 -4.89 0.93
CA THR A 136 -20.69 -4.07 1.80
C THR A 136 -19.60 -4.90 2.51
N TYR A 137 -19.93 -6.14 2.92
CA TYR A 137 -19.00 -7.07 3.55
C TYR A 137 -17.91 -7.57 2.58
N ALA A 138 -18.30 -7.92 1.34
CA ALA A 138 -17.35 -8.30 0.29
C ALA A 138 -16.38 -7.16 -0.03
N ASP A 139 -16.90 -5.93 -0.08
CA ASP A 139 -16.14 -4.71 -0.37
C ASP A 139 -15.16 -4.36 0.78
N ALA A 140 -15.61 -4.44 2.04
CA ALA A 140 -14.78 -4.27 3.23
C ALA A 140 -13.67 -5.34 3.31
N GLY A 141 -14.01 -6.61 3.06
CA GLY A 141 -13.04 -7.71 2.99
C GLY A 141 -12.07 -7.59 1.81
N SER A 142 -12.44 -6.93 0.72
CA SER A 142 -11.54 -6.56 -0.38
C SER A 142 -10.54 -5.47 0.08
N LYS A 143 -11.05 -4.38 0.66
CA LYS A 143 -10.25 -3.26 1.18
C LYS A 143 -9.23 -3.71 2.23
N LEU A 144 -9.63 -4.56 3.18
CA LEU A 144 -8.74 -5.14 4.20
C LEU A 144 -7.60 -5.97 3.60
N ARG A 145 -7.89 -6.82 2.59
CA ARG A 145 -6.87 -7.63 1.91
C ARG A 145 -5.87 -6.75 1.15
N ASN A 146 -6.35 -5.70 0.49
CA ASN A 146 -5.49 -4.75 -0.23
C ASN A 146 -4.59 -3.97 0.75
N ALA A 147 -5.14 -3.44 1.83
CA ALA A 147 -4.39 -2.72 2.86
C ALA A 147 -3.29 -3.60 3.52
N ARG A 148 -3.60 -4.87 3.81
CA ARG A 148 -2.61 -5.87 4.28
C ARG A 148 -1.49 -6.08 3.26
N ALA A 149 -1.82 -6.27 1.98
CA ALA A 149 -0.84 -6.45 0.92
C ALA A 149 0.02 -5.19 0.65
N GLU A 150 -0.52 -3.99 0.88
CA GLU A 150 0.19 -2.73 0.79
C GLU A 150 1.14 -2.51 1.98
N LEU A 151 0.69 -2.80 3.21
CA LEU A 151 1.56 -2.78 4.39
C LEU A 151 2.77 -3.70 4.22
N GLU A 152 2.58 -4.93 3.73
CA GLU A 152 3.73 -5.82 3.48
C GLU A 152 4.71 -5.26 2.42
N ARG A 153 4.22 -4.57 1.37
CA ARG A 153 5.08 -3.92 0.37
C ARG A 153 5.89 -2.81 1.04
N ALA A 154 5.21 -1.90 1.76
CA ALA A 154 5.84 -0.82 2.50
C ALA A 154 6.86 -1.31 3.53
N GLN A 155 6.60 -2.40 4.26
CA GLN A 155 7.56 -3.02 5.19
C GLN A 155 8.81 -3.55 4.46
N ARG A 156 8.65 -4.18 3.28
CA ARG A 156 9.78 -4.65 2.45
C ARG A 156 10.59 -3.48 1.88
N ASP A 157 9.95 -2.40 1.47
CA ASP A 157 10.63 -1.18 0.99
C ASP A 157 11.35 -0.43 2.11
N LEU A 158 10.74 -0.32 3.29
CA LEU A 158 11.36 0.24 4.49
C LEU A 158 12.63 -0.55 4.85
N SER A 159 12.57 -1.88 4.88
CA SER A 159 13.74 -2.70 5.21
C SER A 159 14.88 -2.57 4.18
N ARG A 160 14.54 -2.41 2.89
CA ARG A 160 15.53 -2.07 1.85
C ARG A 160 16.19 -0.71 2.11
N ALA A 161 15.40 0.31 2.45
CA ALA A 161 15.90 1.66 2.76
C ALA A 161 16.76 1.68 4.03
N GLU A 162 16.37 0.95 5.08
CA GLU A 162 17.16 0.75 6.32
C GLU A 162 18.54 0.12 6.01
N GLN A 163 18.57 -0.92 5.17
CA GLN A 163 19.83 -1.56 4.75
C GLN A 163 20.71 -0.62 3.92
N GLN A 164 20.14 0.10 2.94
CA GLN A 164 20.87 1.08 2.13
C GLN A 164 21.46 2.21 2.99
N ARG A 165 20.66 2.72 3.94
CA ARG A 165 21.12 3.71 4.92
C ARG A 165 22.26 3.16 5.77
N ALA A 166 22.15 1.95 6.32
CA ALA A 166 23.20 1.35 7.14
C ALA A 166 24.51 1.14 6.35
N VAL A 167 24.44 0.89 5.05
CA VAL A 167 25.62 0.86 4.16
C VAL A 167 26.19 2.27 3.95
N ALA A 168 25.36 3.27 3.69
CA ALA A 168 25.79 4.67 3.51
C ALA A 168 26.42 5.25 4.80
N ASP A 169 25.81 5.00 5.96
CA ASP A 169 26.32 5.43 7.27
C ASP A 169 27.70 4.78 7.56
N ARG A 170 27.87 3.48 7.24
CA ARG A 170 29.18 2.79 7.32
C ARG A 170 30.22 3.37 6.36
N GLN A 171 29.84 3.73 5.13
CA GLN A 171 30.74 4.37 4.16
C GLN A 171 31.15 5.78 4.63
N ALA A 172 30.21 6.56 5.16
CA ALA A 172 30.48 7.88 5.72
C ALA A 172 31.37 7.81 6.97
N GLU A 173 31.17 6.82 7.84
CA GLU A 173 32.09 6.51 8.94
C GLU A 173 33.49 6.12 8.44
N ALA A 174 33.59 5.24 7.45
CA ALA A 174 34.87 4.83 6.89
C ALA A 174 35.62 6.00 6.26
N ALA A 175 34.93 6.89 5.54
CA ALA A 175 35.50 8.12 4.99
C ALA A 175 35.96 9.09 6.08
N ARG A 176 35.15 9.30 7.15
CA ARG A 176 35.54 10.12 8.31
C ARG A 176 36.76 9.55 9.04
N LYS A 177 36.79 8.23 9.25
CA LYS A 177 37.92 7.50 9.85
C LYS A 177 39.17 7.63 8.97
N ALA A 178 39.06 7.43 7.66
CA ALA A 178 40.15 7.60 6.72
C ALA A 178 40.69 9.05 6.69
N ALA A 179 39.83 10.07 6.70
CA ALA A 179 40.23 11.47 6.77
C ALA A 179 40.90 11.82 8.11
N GLY A 180 40.36 11.35 9.24
CA GLY A 180 40.97 11.53 10.56
C GLY A 180 42.31 10.81 10.70
N LEU A 181 42.45 9.62 10.11
CA LEU A 181 43.73 8.91 10.00
C LEU A 181 44.70 9.66 9.09
N ALA A 182 44.24 10.19 7.95
CA ALA A 182 45.08 10.98 7.04
C ALA A 182 45.69 12.20 7.75
N SER A 183 44.87 13.01 8.43
CA SER A 183 45.37 14.14 9.22
C SER A 183 46.27 13.72 10.39
N SER A 184 46.04 12.53 10.97
CA SER A 184 46.94 11.96 11.98
C SER A 184 48.28 11.53 11.37
N THR A 185 48.27 10.97 10.16
CA THR A 185 49.49 10.63 9.41
C THR A 185 50.19 11.84 8.79
N ASP A 186 49.51 12.98 8.59
CA ASP A 186 50.15 14.25 8.25
C ASP A 186 50.89 14.84 9.48
N GLY A 187 50.35 14.64 10.69
CA GLY A 187 51.07 14.88 11.94
C GLY A 187 52.30 13.98 12.09
N LEU A 188 52.16 12.69 11.75
CA LEU A 188 53.28 11.74 11.75
C LEU A 188 54.26 12.02 10.59
N GLY A 189 53.77 12.56 9.47
CA GLY A 189 54.56 13.00 8.32
C GLY A 189 55.34 14.28 8.59
N THR A 190 54.80 15.21 9.37
CA THR A 190 55.54 16.37 9.89
C THR A 190 56.51 16.00 10.99
N ALA A 191 56.20 15.03 11.86
CA ALA A 191 57.17 14.45 12.79
C ALA A 191 58.30 13.70 12.06
N LEU A 192 57.99 12.91 11.03
CA LEU A 192 58.98 12.22 10.21
C LEU A 192 59.76 13.19 9.32
N LYS A 193 59.17 14.30 8.87
CA LYS A 193 59.88 15.40 8.20
C LYS A 193 60.79 16.13 9.18
N ALA A 194 60.37 16.38 10.42
CA ALA A 194 61.22 16.96 11.45
C ALA A 194 62.37 16.01 11.86
N MET A 195 62.14 14.70 11.90
CA MET A 195 63.20 13.69 12.07
C MET A 195 64.12 13.56 10.86
N LYS A 196 63.60 13.75 9.63
CA LYS A 196 64.43 13.81 8.42
C LYS A 196 65.22 15.12 8.34
N GLU A 197 64.65 16.24 8.76
CA GLU A 197 65.34 17.53 8.87
C GLU A 197 66.35 17.51 10.03
N SER A 198 66.09 16.81 11.14
CA SER A 198 67.10 16.62 12.20
C SER A 198 68.20 15.66 11.77
N ALA A 199 67.86 14.55 11.10
CA ALA A 199 68.83 13.62 10.52
C ALA A 199 69.60 14.24 9.34
N GLU A 200 69.01 15.17 8.58
CA GLU A 200 69.73 16.01 7.62
C GLU A 200 70.59 17.05 8.33
N LYS A 201 70.16 17.63 9.46
CA LYS A 201 70.98 18.58 10.23
C LYS A 201 72.16 17.90 10.93
N GLU A 202 72.00 16.66 11.35
CA GLU A 202 73.07 15.77 11.85
C GLU A 202 73.94 15.24 10.71
N ARG A 203 73.36 14.89 9.55
CA ARG A 203 74.16 14.63 8.34
C ARG A 203 74.91 15.87 7.89
N VAL A 204 74.37 17.08 7.99
CA VAL A 204 75.04 18.33 7.62
C VAL A 204 76.08 18.72 8.66
N SER A 205 75.95 18.36 9.94
CA SER A 205 77.02 18.54 10.91
C SER A 205 78.15 17.50 10.73
N ALA A 206 77.83 16.25 10.43
CA ALA A 206 78.79 15.21 10.05
C ALA A 206 79.45 15.52 8.69
N GLU A 207 78.69 16.01 7.72
CA GLU A 207 79.18 16.45 6.41
C GLU A 207 79.92 17.79 6.51
N ALA A 208 79.69 18.63 7.52
CA ALA A 208 80.57 19.77 7.82
C ALA A 208 81.92 19.31 8.40
N GLN A 209 81.93 18.25 9.22
CA GLN A 209 83.16 17.63 9.71
C GLN A 209 83.93 16.92 8.56
N LEU A 210 83.22 16.25 7.64
CA LEU A 210 83.79 15.67 6.41
C LEU A 210 84.10 16.72 5.32
N ALA A 211 83.46 17.89 5.34
CA ALA A 211 83.79 19.02 4.47
C ALA A 211 85.07 19.70 4.93
N LYS A 212 85.37 19.70 6.24
CA LYS A 212 86.66 20.16 6.76
C LYS A 212 87.84 19.29 6.28
N THR A 213 87.60 18.02 5.94
CA THR A 213 88.61 17.16 5.30
C THR A 213 88.56 17.20 3.76
N LYS A 214 87.38 17.37 3.14
CA LYS A 214 87.27 17.67 1.69
C LYS A 214 87.71 19.09 1.28
N LEU A 215 87.94 19.99 2.25
CA LEU A 215 88.49 21.33 2.01
C LEU A 215 89.95 21.33 1.52
N LEU A 216 90.60 20.16 1.45
CA LEU A 216 91.89 19.95 0.78
C LEU A 216 91.76 19.42 -0.67
N SER A 217 90.54 19.28 -1.21
CA SER A 217 90.30 18.86 -2.59
C SER A 217 89.05 19.52 -3.21
N LEU A 218 89.01 20.86 -3.15
CA LEU A 218 87.92 21.65 -3.73
C LEU A 218 88.08 21.88 -5.24
N GLY A 219 87.23 21.20 -6.02
CA GLY A 219 86.71 21.68 -7.30
C GLY A 219 85.19 21.82 -7.21
N LYS A 220 84.65 23.01 -7.53
CA LYS A 220 83.22 23.37 -7.57
C LYS A 220 83.01 24.39 -8.72
N PRO A 221 81.77 24.71 -9.14
CA PRO A 221 80.72 23.80 -9.61
C PRO A 221 80.11 24.32 -10.95
N GLU A 222 79.00 23.72 -11.39
CA GLU A 222 77.86 24.31 -12.13
C GLU A 222 78.08 25.36 -13.25
N GLN A 223 77.67 25.01 -14.48
CA GLN A 223 76.70 25.74 -15.34
C GLN A 223 76.16 24.73 -16.41
N GLU A 224 74.85 24.60 -16.65
CA GLU A 224 73.99 25.31 -17.64
C GLU A 224 74.39 25.01 -19.12
N ASP A 225 73.52 24.83 -20.13
CA ASP A 225 72.07 25.11 -20.31
C ASP A 225 71.53 24.24 -21.52
N PRO A 226 70.54 24.59 -22.41
CA PRO A 226 69.31 25.42 -22.30
C PRO A 226 67.99 24.77 -22.85
N ASN A 227 67.99 23.52 -23.33
CA ASN A 227 67.09 23.14 -24.44
C ASN A 227 65.67 22.60 -24.14
N ILE A 228 65.25 22.43 -22.88
CA ILE A 228 63.99 21.69 -22.57
C ILE A 228 62.76 22.61 -22.39
N ALA A 229 62.94 23.93 -22.24
CA ALA A 229 61.82 24.88 -22.12
C ALA A 229 61.03 25.12 -23.43
N ALA A 230 61.66 24.90 -24.60
CA ALA A 230 61.06 25.23 -25.90
C ALA A 230 59.88 24.31 -26.32
N ALA A 231 59.81 23.09 -25.77
CA ALA A 231 58.84 22.07 -26.19
C ALA A 231 57.37 22.40 -25.84
N LEU A 232 57.13 23.36 -24.95
CA LEU A 232 55.77 23.75 -24.49
C LEU A 232 55.15 24.91 -25.28
N ALA A 233 55.87 25.51 -26.23
CA ALA A 233 55.39 26.65 -27.02
C ALA A 233 54.67 26.27 -28.33
N ALA A 234 54.61 24.99 -28.70
CA ALA A 234 54.00 24.50 -29.94
C ALA A 234 52.45 24.45 -29.91
N ALA A 235 51.82 25.46 -29.29
CA ALA A 235 50.40 25.51 -28.98
C ALA A 235 49.64 26.63 -29.73
N SER A 236 49.73 26.63 -31.07
CA SER A 236 48.88 27.40 -31.97
C SER A 236 48.86 26.74 -33.34
N GLY A 237 47.68 26.30 -33.82
CA GLY A 237 47.59 25.36 -34.94
C GLY A 237 46.84 25.89 -36.16
N GLN A 238 47.18 25.35 -37.34
CA GLN A 238 46.31 25.35 -38.53
C GLN A 238 46.75 24.28 -39.56
N ALA A 239 45.75 23.63 -40.20
CA ALA A 239 45.85 22.70 -41.35
C ALA A 239 46.64 21.37 -41.19
N ALA A 240 46.24 20.22 -41.76
CA ALA A 240 44.93 19.81 -42.29
C ALA A 240 44.81 18.27 -42.43
N VAL A 241 43.64 17.71 -42.06
CA VAL A 241 42.71 16.85 -42.85
C VAL A 241 43.32 15.97 -43.99
N PRO A 242 42.91 14.69 -44.22
CA PRO A 242 41.73 13.93 -43.74
C PRO A 242 42.17 12.61 -43.00
N LYS A 243 41.44 11.48 -42.82
CA LYS A 243 40.16 10.90 -43.32
C LYS A 243 39.40 10.14 -42.21
N THR A 244 38.12 9.87 -42.49
CA THR A 244 37.20 8.94 -41.78
C THR A 244 37.35 7.47 -42.24
N ASP A 245 36.88 6.51 -41.42
CA ASP A 245 35.73 5.71 -41.86
C ASP A 245 34.78 5.35 -40.69
N VAL A 246 33.49 5.55 -40.91
CA VAL A 246 32.38 5.17 -40.00
C VAL A 246 31.52 4.06 -40.63
N GLY A 247 31.60 3.84 -41.95
CA GLY A 247 30.86 2.82 -42.67
C GLY A 247 31.24 1.39 -42.24
N ALA A 248 32.52 1.12 -42.00
CA ALA A 248 33.01 -0.18 -41.52
C ALA A 248 32.30 -0.72 -40.27
N ARG A 249 31.91 0.16 -39.32
CA ARG A 249 31.17 -0.25 -38.11
C ARG A 249 29.68 -0.50 -38.35
N LEU A 250 29.10 0.11 -39.38
CA LEU A 250 27.66 0.03 -39.67
C LEU A 250 27.30 -1.21 -40.51
N ALA A 251 28.24 -1.73 -41.30
CA ALA A 251 28.09 -2.99 -42.03
C ALA A 251 27.97 -4.21 -41.07
N ALA A 252 28.82 -4.26 -40.04
CA ALA A 252 28.86 -5.36 -39.07
C ALA A 252 27.53 -5.57 -38.31
N LEU A 253 26.75 -4.50 -38.11
CA LEU A 253 25.48 -4.54 -37.37
C LEU A 253 24.26 -4.96 -38.20
N ARG A 254 24.40 -5.19 -39.52
CA ARG A 254 23.29 -5.57 -40.41
C ARG A 254 23.32 -7.02 -40.91
N GLY A 255 24.42 -7.75 -40.69
CA GLY A 255 24.56 -9.15 -41.14
C GLY A 255 24.22 -10.23 -40.11
N GLY A 256 23.98 -9.87 -38.84
CA GLY A 256 24.09 -10.81 -37.73
C GLY A 256 22.86 -11.64 -37.35
N GLN A 257 21.64 -11.18 -37.61
CA GLN A 257 20.41 -11.88 -37.18
C GLN A 257 19.30 -11.80 -38.26
N LYS A 258 19.15 -12.87 -39.06
CA LYS A 258 18.04 -13.05 -40.00
C LYS A 258 17.66 -14.53 -40.21
N SER A 259 17.09 -15.14 -39.19
CA SER A 259 16.30 -16.38 -39.22
C SER A 259 15.76 -16.66 -37.81
N LEU A 260 14.57 -17.18 -37.55
CA LEU A 260 13.34 -17.39 -38.35
C LEU A 260 12.16 -17.26 -37.34
N PRO A 261 10.97 -16.77 -37.73
CA PRO A 261 9.95 -17.61 -38.36
C PRO A 261 9.32 -16.88 -39.58
N SER A 262 8.26 -17.34 -40.26
CA SER A 262 7.26 -18.38 -39.95
C SER A 262 6.76 -19.11 -41.20
N GLY A 263 6.24 -20.32 -40.97
CA GLY A 263 5.20 -20.98 -41.78
C GLY A 263 4.09 -21.42 -40.83
#